data_AF-A0A1C6TBU9-F1
#
_entry.id   AF-A0A1C6TBU9-F1
#
_cell.length_a   1.000
_cell.length_b   1.000
_cell.length_c   1.000
_cell.angle_alpha   90.00
_cell.angle_beta   90.00
_cell.angle_gamma   90.00
#
_symmetry.space_group_name_H-M   'P 1'
#
loop_
_entity.id
_entity.type
_entity.pdbx_description
1 polymer ?
#
loop_
_entity_poly.entity_id
_entity_poly.type
_entity_poly.pdbx_seq_one_letter_code
_entity_poly.pdbx_strand_id
1 'polypeptide(L)'
;MLLDPDTENDVAYELCQLLGRAILPVSQLDRPGGSKDFGTAFFFTEQAGAGDLVQEYLLTADAITHAPCGEIGLRPSLTEPAGEASEAILLPDFAGRWIHFPEVGLAAMPTGGLHERARAEGWRWRTQQVTDSIAARPEAVARIGAAPSSAFVLALGVADDGSRPLEAAIERLVRDGYDVRIPTELPRGYVGAPVFGVQATADGDIALSCVGLVLPGGGGGHPVATFDRIRAAIAAAPDA
;
A
#
# COMPACT_ATOMS: atom_id res chain seq x y z
N MET A 1 -18.62 16.42 -5.93
CA MET A 1 -18.49 14.96 -5.81
C MET A 1 -18.47 14.42 -7.23
N LEU A 2 -17.44 13.65 -7.61
CA LEU A 2 -17.23 13.24 -9.00
C LEU A 2 -17.94 11.93 -9.37
N LEU A 3 -18.22 11.09 -8.37
CA LEU A 3 -18.93 9.82 -8.52
C LEU A 3 -20.18 9.86 -7.64
N ASP A 4 -21.26 9.24 -8.12
CA ASP A 4 -22.39 8.89 -7.27
C ASP A 4 -22.08 7.62 -6.45
N PRO A 5 -22.84 7.34 -5.36
CA PRO A 5 -22.54 6.22 -4.46
C PRO A 5 -22.54 4.83 -5.11
N ASP A 6 -23.38 4.60 -6.12
CA ASP A 6 -23.43 3.30 -6.79
C ASP A 6 -22.15 3.10 -7.61
N THR A 7 -21.73 4.14 -8.33
CA THR A 7 -20.44 4.14 -9.04
C THR A 7 -19.24 4.01 -8.09
N GLU A 8 -19.29 4.61 -6.89
CA GLU A 8 -18.23 4.41 -5.88
C GLU A 8 -18.12 2.94 -5.45
N ASN A 9 -19.25 2.25 -5.25
CA ASN A 9 -19.26 0.82 -4.90
C ASN A 9 -18.71 -0.06 -6.03
N ASP A 10 -19.08 0.22 -7.27
CA ASP A 10 -18.58 -0.52 -8.44
C ASP A 10 -17.05 -0.37 -8.58
N VAL A 11 -16.53 0.85 -8.41
CA VAL A 11 -15.07 1.10 -8.44
C VAL A 11 -14.36 0.38 -7.30
N ALA A 12 -14.92 0.41 -6.09
CA ALA A 12 -14.35 -0.29 -4.93
C ALA A 12 -14.27 -1.81 -5.18
N TYR A 13 -15.33 -2.40 -5.75
CA TYR A 13 -15.36 -3.80 -6.12
C TYR A 13 -14.30 -4.16 -7.18
N GLU A 14 -14.21 -3.38 -8.25
CA GLU A 14 -13.24 -3.59 -9.32
C GLU A 14 -11.78 -3.44 -8.83
N LEU A 15 -11.51 -2.49 -7.93
CA LEU A 15 -10.19 -2.34 -7.31
C LEU A 15 -9.76 -3.60 -6.54
N CYS A 16 -10.68 -4.20 -5.79
CA CYS A 16 -10.42 -5.47 -5.11
C CYS A 16 -10.07 -6.60 -6.10
N GLN A 17 -10.71 -6.66 -7.26
CA GLN A 17 -10.44 -7.68 -8.28
C GLN A 17 -9.11 -7.47 -9.01
N LEU A 18 -8.79 -6.21 -9.31
CA LEU A 18 -7.62 -5.84 -10.11
C LEU A 18 -6.34 -5.73 -9.29
N LEU A 19 -6.42 -5.28 -8.04
CA LEU A 19 -5.27 -4.97 -7.19
C LEU A 19 -5.32 -5.71 -5.86
N GLY A 20 -6.33 -6.53 -5.59
CA GLY A 20 -6.38 -7.32 -4.35
C GLY A 20 -5.15 -8.20 -4.15
N ARG A 21 -4.52 -8.70 -5.22
CA ARG A 21 -3.26 -9.46 -5.15
C ARG A 21 -1.99 -8.61 -5.04
N ALA A 22 -2.10 -7.29 -5.03
CA ALA A 22 -1.01 -6.40 -4.63
C ALA A 22 -0.89 -6.33 -3.10
N ILE A 23 -1.97 -6.60 -2.36
CA ILE A 23 -2.11 -6.20 -0.96
C ILE A 23 -1.81 -7.34 0.00
N LEU A 24 -0.91 -7.08 0.95
CA LEU A 24 -0.45 -8.01 1.97
C LEU A 24 -0.74 -7.45 3.37
N PRO A 25 -1.25 -8.27 4.31
CA PRO A 25 -1.26 -7.91 5.71
C PRO A 25 0.16 -7.98 6.26
N VAL A 26 0.54 -6.97 7.02
CA VAL A 26 1.79 -6.93 7.79
C VAL A 26 1.45 -6.88 9.27
N SER A 27 2.22 -7.61 10.07
CA SER A 27 2.10 -7.63 11.53
C SER A 27 3.47 -7.40 12.16
N GLN A 28 3.55 -6.49 13.12
CA GLN A 28 4.69 -6.36 14.02
C GLN A 28 4.60 -7.40 15.13
N LEU A 29 5.70 -8.09 15.41
CA LEU A 29 5.76 -9.10 16.46
C LEU A 29 6.85 -8.75 17.48
N ASP A 30 6.53 -8.81 18.78
CA ASP A 30 7.56 -8.73 19.84
C ASP A 30 8.38 -10.02 19.94
N ARG A 31 7.73 -11.15 19.62
CA ARG A 31 8.30 -12.50 19.53
C ARG A 31 7.46 -13.32 18.55
N PRO A 32 7.99 -14.42 17.98
CA PRO A 32 7.20 -15.29 17.11
C PRO A 32 5.86 -15.70 17.77
N GLY A 33 4.75 -15.46 17.08
CA GLY A 33 3.39 -15.78 17.56
C GLY A 33 2.73 -14.75 18.49
N GLY A 34 3.32 -13.57 18.72
CA GLY A 34 2.66 -12.47 19.44
C GLY A 34 2.62 -11.20 18.59
N SER A 35 1.44 -10.58 18.41
CA SER A 35 1.27 -9.37 17.59
C SER A 35 1.19 -8.10 18.44
N LYS A 36 1.99 -7.11 18.06
CA LYS A 36 2.03 -5.78 18.67
C LYS A 36 1.15 -4.80 17.89
N ASP A 37 1.33 -4.78 16.58
CA ASP A 37 0.59 -3.88 15.71
C ASP A 37 0.36 -4.47 14.31
N PHE A 38 -0.60 -3.90 13.58
CA PHE A 38 -1.05 -4.38 12.27
C PHE A 38 -1.08 -3.24 11.26
N GLY A 39 -0.65 -3.55 10.04
CA GLY A 39 -0.85 -2.67 8.91
C GLY A 39 -0.95 -3.42 7.60
N THR A 40 -0.91 -2.67 6.51
CA THR A 40 -1.03 -3.15 5.16
C THR A 40 0.22 -2.78 4.38
N ALA A 41 0.69 -3.68 3.52
CA ALA A 41 1.71 -3.38 2.53
C ALA A 41 1.20 -3.71 1.13
N PHE A 42 1.81 -3.12 0.11
CA PHE A 42 1.44 -3.41 -1.28
C PHE A 42 2.63 -3.45 -2.22
N PHE A 43 2.56 -4.30 -3.24
CA PHE A 43 3.57 -4.36 -4.29
C PHE A 43 3.48 -3.13 -5.20
N PHE A 44 4.61 -2.48 -5.41
CA PHE A 44 4.81 -1.38 -6.34
C PHE A 44 5.95 -1.71 -7.31
N THR A 45 5.75 -1.41 -8.59
CA THR A 45 6.79 -1.51 -9.61
C THR A 45 7.08 -0.16 -10.26
N GLU A 46 8.36 0.19 -10.30
CA GLU A 46 8.87 1.39 -10.96
C GLU A 46 9.73 0.99 -12.16
N GLN A 47 9.59 1.73 -13.26
CA GLN A 47 10.55 1.63 -14.36
C GLN A 47 11.82 2.40 -13.97
N ALA A 48 12.92 1.68 -13.81
CA ALA A 48 14.20 2.25 -13.42
C ALA A 48 15.06 2.54 -14.67
N GLY A 49 15.37 3.83 -14.89
CA GLY A 49 16.30 4.29 -15.92
C GLY A 49 15.80 4.23 -17.37
N ALA A 50 16.71 4.40 -18.33
CA ALA A 50 16.40 4.47 -19.77
C ALA A 50 16.24 3.09 -20.45
N GLY A 51 15.91 2.03 -19.70
CA GLY A 51 15.78 0.65 -20.20
C GLY A 51 14.62 -0.13 -19.56
N ASP A 52 14.56 -1.45 -19.81
CA ASP A 52 13.49 -2.35 -19.34
C ASP A 52 13.66 -2.84 -17.89
N LEU A 53 14.51 -2.19 -17.07
CA LEU A 53 14.71 -2.63 -15.70
C LEU A 53 13.51 -2.19 -14.85
N VAL A 54 12.76 -3.16 -14.34
CA VAL A 54 11.64 -2.92 -13.41
C VAL A 54 12.13 -3.25 -12.00
N GLN A 55 12.17 -2.24 -11.13
CA GLN A 55 12.38 -2.46 -9.70
C GLN A 55 11.03 -2.72 -9.03
N GLU A 56 10.97 -3.75 -8.19
CA GLU A 56 9.78 -4.11 -7.42
C GLU A 56 10.08 -3.92 -5.93
N TYR A 57 9.17 -3.19 -5.28
CA TYR A 57 9.19 -2.97 -3.85
C TYR A 57 7.88 -3.42 -3.23
N LEU A 58 7.95 -3.88 -1.99
CA LEU A 58 6.82 -3.91 -1.10
C LEU A 58 6.84 -2.59 -0.30
N LEU A 59 5.78 -1.79 -0.40
CA LEU A 59 5.68 -0.48 0.27
C LEU A 59 4.72 -0.55 1.46
N THR A 60 5.06 0.15 2.53
CA THR A 60 4.17 0.35 3.69
C THR A 60 4.53 1.61 4.47
N ALA A 61 3.79 1.91 5.55
CA ALA A 61 4.12 3.00 6.45
C ALA A 61 5.32 2.65 7.35
N ASP A 62 6.26 3.56 7.47
CA ASP A 62 7.49 3.36 8.25
C ASP A 62 7.21 2.92 9.70
N ALA A 63 6.21 3.54 10.33
CA ALA A 63 5.84 3.27 11.72
C ALA A 63 5.53 1.79 12.02
N ILE A 64 5.08 1.01 11.03
CA ILE A 64 4.75 -0.41 11.21
C ILE A 64 5.93 -1.35 10.90
N THR A 65 7.15 -0.85 10.72
CA THR A 65 8.31 -1.67 10.30
C THR A 65 9.43 -1.81 11.32
N HIS A 66 9.35 -1.13 12.48
CA HIS A 66 10.45 -1.05 13.46
C HIS A 66 10.55 -2.20 14.47
N ALA A 67 9.72 -3.25 14.34
CA ALA A 67 9.75 -4.38 15.27
C ALA A 67 10.93 -5.33 15.00
N PRO A 68 11.45 -6.06 16.01
CA PRO A 68 12.54 -7.03 15.81
C PRO A 68 12.10 -8.22 14.96
N CYS A 69 10.83 -8.60 15.06
CA CYS A 69 10.20 -9.64 14.26
C CYS A 69 8.95 -9.08 13.58
N GLY A 70 8.60 -9.68 12.45
CA GLY A 70 7.42 -9.32 11.71
C GLY A 70 6.93 -10.48 10.86
N GLU A 71 5.74 -10.29 10.33
CA GLU A 71 5.03 -11.29 9.55
C GLU A 71 4.38 -10.63 8.34
N ILE A 72 4.51 -11.28 7.18
CA ILE A 72 3.74 -10.98 5.98
C ILE A 72 2.77 -12.14 5.77
N GLY A 73 1.47 -11.89 5.94
CA GLY A 73 0.47 -12.94 5.74
C GLY A 73 0.25 -13.24 4.25
N LEU A 74 0.00 -14.51 3.95
CA LEU A 74 -0.22 -15.04 2.60
C LEU A 74 -1.62 -15.63 2.50
N ARG A 75 -2.37 -15.14 1.51
CA ARG A 75 -3.64 -15.73 1.08
C ARG A 75 -3.34 -16.73 -0.04
N PRO A 76 -4.10 -17.84 -0.16
CA PRO A 76 -3.89 -18.82 -1.23
C PRO A 76 -3.90 -18.25 -2.64
N SER A 77 -4.62 -17.15 -2.87
CA SER A 77 -4.68 -16.47 -4.17
C SER A 77 -3.37 -15.75 -4.57
N LEU A 78 -2.43 -15.57 -3.65
CA LEU A 78 -1.14 -14.89 -3.88
C LEU A 78 -0.03 -15.85 -4.31
N THR A 79 -0.29 -17.16 -4.34
CA THR A 79 0.73 -18.17 -4.62
C THR A 79 0.33 -19.04 -5.81
N GLU A 80 1.36 -19.57 -6.49
CA GLU A 80 1.22 -20.57 -7.54
C GLU A 80 2.20 -21.74 -7.26
N PRO A 81 1.70 -22.96 -6.99
CA PRO A 81 0.29 -23.34 -6.85
C PRO A 81 -0.42 -22.65 -5.68
N ALA A 82 -1.75 -22.52 -5.77
CA ALA A 82 -2.55 -21.87 -4.74
C ALA A 82 -2.53 -22.67 -3.42
N GLY A 83 -2.17 -22.01 -2.32
CA GLY A 83 -2.14 -22.61 -0.98
C GLY A 83 -0.91 -23.47 -0.68
N GLU A 84 0.09 -23.49 -1.56
CA GLU A 84 1.33 -24.24 -1.34
C GLU A 84 2.23 -23.58 -0.27
N ALA A 85 2.17 -22.25 -0.15
CA ALA A 85 2.91 -21.55 0.89
C ALA A 85 2.26 -21.71 2.26
N SER A 86 3.07 -21.53 3.31
CA SER A 86 2.55 -21.31 4.65
C SER A 86 1.64 -20.07 4.70
N GLU A 87 0.73 -20.00 5.67
CA GLU A 87 -0.20 -18.87 5.83
C GLU A 87 0.51 -17.52 6.04
N ALA A 88 1.80 -17.53 6.38
CA ALA A 88 2.60 -16.33 6.48
C ALA A 88 4.11 -16.56 6.30
N ILE A 89 4.80 -15.49 5.94
CA ILE A 89 6.26 -15.38 5.90
C ILE A 89 6.71 -14.70 7.20
N LEU A 90 7.33 -15.47 8.09
CA LEU A 90 8.02 -14.92 9.25
C LEU A 90 9.35 -14.30 8.84
N LEU A 91 9.58 -13.08 9.30
CA LEU A 91 10.76 -12.28 9.01
C LEU A 91 11.51 -11.99 10.32
N PRO A 92 12.58 -12.73 10.63
CA PRO A 92 13.53 -12.30 11.65
C PRO A 92 14.31 -11.09 11.14
N ASP A 93 14.71 -10.22 12.07
CA ASP A 93 15.33 -8.92 11.77
C ASP A 93 14.42 -8.09 10.86
N PHE A 94 13.15 -7.96 11.27
CA PHE A 94 12.10 -7.39 10.42
C PHE A 94 12.42 -5.95 10.03
N ALA A 95 12.82 -5.11 10.99
CA ALA A 95 13.28 -3.75 10.70
C ALA A 95 14.40 -3.71 9.66
N GLY A 96 15.42 -4.58 9.78
CA GLY A 96 16.52 -4.66 8.82
C GLY A 96 16.13 -5.09 7.39
N ARG A 97 14.88 -5.54 7.16
CA ARG A 97 14.38 -5.87 5.82
C ARG A 97 13.83 -4.66 5.06
N TRP A 98 13.64 -3.53 5.73
CA TRP A 98 13.06 -2.33 5.13
C TRP A 98 14.11 -1.23 4.98
N ILE A 99 14.01 -0.52 3.87
CA ILE A 99 14.65 0.78 3.67
C ILE A 99 13.68 1.82 4.24
N HIS A 100 14.13 2.58 5.22
CA HIS A 100 13.30 3.52 5.97
C HIS A 100 13.45 4.95 5.43
N PHE A 101 12.32 5.61 5.19
CA PHE A 101 12.20 6.99 4.70
C PHE A 101 11.34 7.81 5.66
N PRO A 102 11.83 8.11 6.88
CA PRO A 102 11.04 8.72 7.95
C PRO A 102 10.51 10.12 7.59
N GLU A 103 11.19 10.86 6.70
CA GLU A 103 10.78 12.18 6.21
C GLU A 103 9.52 12.15 5.32
N VAL A 104 9.22 10.99 4.74
CA VAL A 104 7.97 10.73 4.01
C VAL A 104 7.03 9.81 4.80
N GLY A 105 7.52 9.16 5.86
CA GLY A 105 6.77 8.16 6.63
C GLY A 105 6.62 6.82 5.91
N LEU A 106 7.49 6.56 4.93
CA LEU A 106 7.48 5.38 4.06
C LEU A 106 8.53 4.36 4.51
N ALA A 107 8.23 3.08 4.38
CA ALA A 107 9.22 2.01 4.33
C ALA A 107 9.07 1.20 3.04
N ALA A 108 10.19 0.82 2.42
CA ALA A 108 10.22 0.04 1.19
C ALA A 108 11.12 -1.20 1.36
N MET A 109 10.61 -2.38 1.00
CA MET A 109 11.38 -3.63 0.99
C MET A 109 11.60 -4.09 -0.45
N PRO A 110 12.86 -4.20 -0.93
CA PRO A 110 13.16 -4.88 -2.19
C PRO A 110 12.66 -6.33 -2.14
N THR A 111 11.93 -6.78 -3.16
CA THR A 111 11.23 -8.07 -3.10
C THR A 111 12.06 -9.26 -3.59
N GLY A 112 13.28 -9.04 -4.10
CA GLY A 112 14.15 -10.09 -4.63
C GLY A 112 14.31 -11.28 -3.68
N GLY A 113 14.59 -11.01 -2.39
CA GLY A 113 14.70 -12.06 -1.37
C GLY A 113 13.39 -12.81 -1.08
N LEU A 114 12.23 -12.16 -1.26
CA LEU A 114 10.92 -12.82 -1.13
C LEU A 114 10.65 -13.77 -2.30
N HIS A 115 11.06 -13.40 -3.52
CA HIS A 115 10.95 -14.26 -4.69
C HIS A 115 11.91 -15.45 -4.63
N GLU A 116 13.13 -15.23 -4.16
CA GLU A 116 14.11 -16.31 -3.93
C GLU A 116 13.60 -17.31 -2.89
N ARG A 117 13.06 -16.81 -1.77
CA ARG A 117 12.44 -17.65 -0.73
C ARG A 117 11.29 -18.48 -1.30
N ALA A 118 10.35 -17.85 -2.02
CA ALA A 118 9.23 -18.56 -2.65
C ALA A 118 9.72 -19.71 -3.54
N ARG A 119 10.72 -19.45 -4.39
CA ARG A 119 11.32 -20.46 -5.27
C ARG A 119 11.96 -21.60 -4.48
N ALA A 120 12.67 -21.29 -3.39
CA ALA A 120 13.30 -22.30 -2.54
C ALA A 120 12.26 -23.18 -1.81
N GLU A 121 11.09 -22.62 -1.51
CA GLU A 121 9.96 -23.30 -0.88
C GLU A 121 9.01 -23.96 -1.91
N GLY A 122 9.30 -23.89 -3.21
CA GLY A 122 8.57 -24.62 -4.25
C GLY A 122 7.35 -23.90 -4.84
N TRP A 123 7.12 -22.64 -4.51
CA TRP A 123 5.99 -21.84 -5.00
C TRP A 123 6.45 -20.53 -5.66
N ARG A 124 5.51 -19.79 -6.27
CA ARG A 124 5.77 -18.50 -6.91
C ARG A 124 4.72 -17.48 -6.53
N TRP A 125 5.10 -16.21 -6.51
CA TRP A 125 4.17 -15.11 -6.32
C TRP A 125 3.23 -14.95 -7.52
N ARG A 126 1.95 -14.72 -7.23
CA ARG A 126 0.90 -14.39 -8.20
C ARG A 126 0.31 -13.02 -7.87
N THR A 127 1.10 -11.98 -8.05
CA THR A 127 0.77 -10.60 -7.65
C THR A 127 0.10 -9.81 -8.78
N GLN A 128 -0.52 -8.68 -8.41
CA GLN A 128 -1.03 -7.66 -9.34
C GLN A 128 -0.52 -6.31 -8.82
N GLN A 129 0.66 -5.91 -9.24
CA GLN A 129 1.36 -4.76 -8.65
C GLN A 129 0.67 -3.43 -9.00
N VAL A 130 0.80 -2.44 -8.11
CA VAL A 130 0.61 -1.04 -8.48
C VAL A 130 1.79 -0.66 -9.37
N THR A 131 1.51 -0.37 -10.64
CA THR A 131 2.54 -0.02 -11.62
C THR A 131 2.77 1.48 -11.68
N ASP A 132 3.89 1.88 -12.28
CA ASP A 132 4.19 3.28 -12.59
C ASP A 132 3.05 4.02 -13.32
N SER A 133 2.30 3.31 -14.19
CA SER A 133 1.16 3.86 -14.91
C SER A 133 -0.07 4.16 -14.04
N ILE A 134 -0.22 3.50 -12.88
CA ILE A 134 -1.33 3.71 -11.94
C ILE A 134 -0.92 4.65 -10.81
N ALA A 135 0.36 4.66 -10.43
CA ALA A 135 0.90 5.57 -9.43
C ALA A 135 0.83 7.04 -9.88
N ALA A 136 0.20 7.87 -9.05
CA ALA A 136 -0.09 9.27 -9.35
C ALA A 136 1.18 10.05 -9.71
N ARG A 137 1.12 10.81 -10.79
CA ARG A 137 2.15 11.77 -11.17
C ARG A 137 2.04 13.04 -10.32
N PRO A 138 3.10 13.86 -10.21
CA PRO A 138 3.06 15.11 -9.46
C PRO A 138 1.89 16.03 -9.84
N GLU A 139 1.54 16.08 -11.13
CA GLU A 139 0.42 16.91 -11.61
C GLU A 139 -0.93 16.40 -11.10
N ALA A 140 -1.08 15.09 -10.94
CA ALA A 140 -2.27 14.50 -10.34
C ALA A 140 -2.35 14.83 -8.85
N VAL A 141 -1.25 14.66 -8.09
CA VAL A 141 -1.23 15.02 -6.66
C VAL A 141 -1.51 16.52 -6.44
N ALA A 142 -1.00 17.38 -7.32
CA ALA A 142 -1.20 18.83 -7.27
C ALA A 142 -2.66 19.26 -7.51
N ARG A 143 -3.47 18.47 -8.22
CA ARG A 143 -4.90 18.74 -8.44
C ARG A 143 -5.78 18.49 -7.21
N ILE A 144 -5.27 17.78 -6.20
CA ILE A 144 -6.02 17.55 -4.97
C ILE A 144 -6.14 18.89 -4.23
N GLY A 145 -7.38 19.37 -4.12
CA GLY A 145 -7.71 20.64 -3.47
C GLY A 145 -8.23 20.47 -2.04
N ALA A 146 -8.59 21.58 -1.41
CA ALA A 146 -9.17 21.59 -0.06
C ALA A 146 -10.60 21.01 -0.02
N ALA A 147 -11.31 21.00 -1.15
CA ALA A 147 -12.62 20.37 -1.26
C ALA A 147 -12.50 18.83 -1.26
N PRO A 148 -13.26 18.10 -0.43
CA PRO A 148 -13.23 16.64 -0.39
C PRO A 148 -13.50 15.99 -1.76
N SER A 149 -12.58 15.12 -2.21
CA SER A 149 -12.74 14.26 -3.38
C SER A 149 -12.85 12.79 -2.99
N SER A 150 -13.58 11.99 -3.76
CA SER A 150 -13.67 10.54 -3.54
C SER A 150 -12.30 9.87 -3.58
N ALA A 151 -12.09 8.94 -2.67
CA ALA A 151 -10.91 8.10 -2.62
C ALA A 151 -11.25 6.70 -2.16
N PHE A 152 -10.41 5.74 -2.51
CA PHE A 152 -10.56 4.34 -2.13
C PHE A 152 -9.30 3.88 -1.42
N VAL A 153 -9.45 3.33 -0.22
CA VAL A 153 -8.33 2.74 0.52
C VAL A 153 -8.46 1.23 0.46
N LEU A 154 -7.50 0.56 -0.18
CA LEU A 154 -7.52 -0.89 -0.33
C LEU A 154 -6.62 -1.51 0.75
N ALA A 155 -7.22 -2.08 1.79
CA ALA A 155 -6.53 -2.49 3.00
C ALA A 155 -6.85 -3.92 3.44
N LEU A 156 -6.04 -4.44 4.35
CA LEU A 156 -6.36 -5.63 5.11
C LEU A 156 -6.76 -5.21 6.53
N GLY A 157 -8.06 -5.08 6.77
CA GLY A 157 -8.63 -4.74 8.08
C GLY A 157 -8.28 -5.78 9.15
N VAL A 158 -8.66 -5.51 10.40
CA VAL A 158 -8.54 -6.46 11.51
C VAL A 158 -9.94 -6.72 12.06
N ALA A 159 -10.48 -7.90 11.78
CA ALA A 159 -11.78 -8.32 12.28
C ALA A 159 -11.72 -8.78 13.74
N ASP A 160 -12.88 -8.91 14.39
CA ASP A 160 -13.00 -9.32 15.80
C ASP A 160 -12.43 -10.72 16.08
N ASP A 161 -12.45 -11.61 15.09
CA ASP A 161 -11.85 -12.95 15.16
C ASP A 161 -10.34 -12.97 14.87
N GLY A 162 -9.75 -11.80 14.64
CA GLY A 162 -8.34 -11.61 14.28
C GLY A 162 -8.03 -11.86 12.80
N SER A 163 -9.02 -12.22 11.98
CA SER A 163 -8.83 -12.37 10.54
C SER A 163 -8.53 -11.04 9.87
N ARG A 164 -7.88 -11.12 8.70
CA ARG A 164 -7.43 -9.97 7.91
C ARG A 164 -8.13 -9.97 6.54
N PRO A 165 -9.41 -9.60 6.45
CA PRO A 165 -10.13 -9.56 5.17
C PRO A 165 -9.61 -8.42 4.28
N LEU A 166 -9.67 -8.63 2.95
CA LEU A 166 -9.47 -7.56 1.97
C LEU A 166 -10.70 -6.66 1.93
N GLU A 167 -10.47 -5.37 2.14
CA GLU A 167 -11.50 -4.34 2.21
C GLU A 167 -11.12 -3.17 1.29
N ALA A 168 -12.13 -2.56 0.68
CA ALA A 168 -12.02 -1.28 0.01
C ALA A 168 -12.91 -0.27 0.73
N ALA A 169 -12.32 0.66 1.49
CA ALA A 169 -13.07 1.74 2.11
C ALA A 169 -13.22 2.92 1.15
N ILE A 170 -14.44 3.44 1.05
CA ILE A 170 -14.76 4.64 0.29
C ILE A 170 -14.59 5.84 1.22
N GLU A 171 -13.55 6.62 0.98
CA GLU A 171 -13.14 7.72 1.82
C GLU A 171 -13.09 9.03 1.04
N ARG A 172 -12.67 10.09 1.73
CA ARG A 172 -12.43 11.39 1.12
C ARG A 172 -10.97 11.79 1.27
N LEU A 173 -10.43 12.39 0.21
CA LEU A 173 -9.14 13.08 0.26
C LEU A 173 -9.36 14.57 0.28
N VAL A 174 -8.59 15.25 1.12
CA VAL A 174 -8.51 16.70 1.17
C VAL A 174 -7.05 17.12 1.21
N ARG A 175 -6.76 18.29 0.63
CA ARG A 175 -5.51 19.01 0.88
C ARG A 175 -5.67 19.89 2.11
N ASP A 176 -4.79 19.68 3.08
CA ASP A 176 -4.69 20.44 4.33
C ASP A 176 -3.30 21.09 4.38
N GLY A 177 -3.23 22.36 3.99
CA GLY A 177 -1.96 23.04 3.74
C GLY A 177 -1.17 22.40 2.60
N TYR A 178 0.04 21.92 2.90
CA TYR A 178 0.90 21.23 1.93
C TYR A 178 0.65 19.72 1.87
N ASP A 179 -0.07 19.17 2.85
CA ASP A 179 -0.27 17.73 3.00
C ASP A 179 -1.60 17.29 2.40
N VAL A 180 -1.63 16.04 1.94
CA VAL A 180 -2.86 15.34 1.54
C VAL A 180 -3.23 14.42 2.70
N ARG A 181 -4.52 14.39 3.05
CA ARG A 181 -5.01 13.57 4.15
C ARG A 181 -6.40 13.02 3.90
N ILE A 182 -6.71 11.94 4.60
CA ILE A 182 -8.04 11.41 4.82
C ILE A 182 -8.56 12.04 6.12
N PRO A 183 -9.69 12.79 6.12
CA PRO A 183 -10.15 13.58 7.27
C PRO A 183 -11.02 12.77 8.25
N THR A 184 -10.91 11.44 8.19
CA THR A 184 -11.65 10.46 8.99
C THR A 184 -10.66 9.47 9.59
N GLU A 185 -10.97 8.96 10.77
CA GLU A 185 -10.23 7.84 11.37
C GLU A 185 -10.51 6.56 10.58
N LEU A 186 -9.46 5.76 10.34
CA LEU A 186 -9.57 4.51 9.62
C LEU A 186 -9.49 3.30 10.57
N PRO A 187 -10.07 2.15 10.18
CA PRO A 187 -9.98 0.93 10.97
C PRO A 187 -8.54 0.46 11.18
N ARG A 188 -8.34 -0.35 12.22
CA ARG A 188 -7.05 -1.00 12.48
C ARG A 188 -6.62 -1.85 11.28
N GLY A 189 -5.34 -1.81 10.93
CA GLY A 189 -4.77 -2.50 9.77
C GLY A 189 -4.68 -1.67 8.49
N TYR A 190 -5.30 -0.48 8.44
CA TYR A 190 -5.30 0.39 7.25
C TYR A 190 -4.02 1.20 7.07
N VAL A 191 -3.22 1.38 8.12
CA VAL A 191 -1.92 2.06 8.03
C VAL A 191 -1.02 1.31 7.05
N GLY A 192 -0.45 2.03 6.09
CA GLY A 192 0.36 1.50 4.99
C GLY A 192 -0.43 1.10 3.74
N ALA A 193 -1.76 1.11 3.77
CA ALA A 193 -2.60 0.77 2.62
C ALA A 193 -2.46 1.81 1.49
N PRO A 194 -2.49 1.38 0.21
CA PRO A 194 -2.54 2.29 -0.92
C PRO A 194 -3.87 3.05 -0.98
N VAL A 195 -3.79 4.31 -1.38
CA VAL A 195 -4.92 5.23 -1.50
C VAL A 195 -5.11 5.61 -2.95
N PHE A 196 -6.28 5.32 -3.52
CA PHE A 196 -6.63 5.64 -4.90
C PHE A 196 -7.54 6.86 -4.94
N GLY A 197 -7.09 7.95 -5.54
CA GLY A 197 -7.85 9.19 -5.69
C GLY A 197 -8.55 9.26 -7.04
N VAL A 198 -9.78 9.78 -7.03
CA VAL A 198 -10.56 10.05 -8.24
C VAL A 198 -10.33 11.49 -8.69
N GLN A 199 -9.98 11.67 -9.96
CA GLN A 199 -9.73 12.99 -10.54
C GLN A 199 -10.35 13.12 -11.92
N ALA A 200 -10.76 14.35 -12.27
CA ALA A 200 -11.06 14.67 -13.66
C ALA A 200 -9.75 14.80 -14.46
N THR A 201 -9.72 14.23 -15.66
CA THR A 201 -8.66 14.44 -16.65
C THR A 201 -8.83 15.81 -17.31
N ALA A 202 -7.83 16.23 -18.09
CA ALA A 202 -7.91 17.48 -18.86
C ALA A 202 -9.08 17.47 -19.87
N ASP A 203 -9.47 16.29 -20.35
CA ASP A 203 -10.56 16.08 -21.31
C ASP A 203 -11.94 15.95 -20.62
N GLY A 204 -11.98 15.99 -19.28
CA GLY A 204 -13.20 15.87 -18.49
C GLY A 204 -13.60 14.43 -18.13
N ASP A 205 -12.83 13.44 -18.57
CA ASP A 205 -13.01 12.04 -18.16
C ASP A 205 -12.61 11.84 -16.69
N ILE A 206 -13.02 10.71 -16.11
CA ILE A 206 -12.64 10.33 -14.75
C ILE A 206 -11.46 9.38 -14.81
N ALA A 207 -10.40 9.72 -14.08
CA ALA A 207 -9.23 8.86 -13.88
C ALA A 207 -9.07 8.50 -12.41
N LEU A 208 -8.65 7.25 -12.19
CA LEU A 208 -8.25 6.73 -10.89
C LEU A 208 -6.73 6.57 -10.87
N SER A 209 -6.08 7.06 -9.83
CA SER A 209 -4.63 6.88 -9.65
C SER A 209 -4.29 6.61 -8.19
N CYS A 210 -3.27 5.79 -7.94
CA CYS A 210 -2.76 5.56 -6.60
C CYS A 210 -2.00 6.82 -6.14
N VAL A 211 -2.64 7.61 -5.28
CA VAL A 211 -2.13 8.91 -4.80
C VAL A 211 -0.99 8.71 -3.83
N GLY A 212 -0.99 7.63 -3.06
CA GLY A 212 -0.01 7.40 -2.02
C GLY A 212 -0.37 6.24 -1.11
N LEU A 213 0.13 6.28 0.13
CA LEU A 213 -0.24 5.33 1.18
C LEU A 213 -0.66 6.03 2.48
N VAL A 214 -1.49 5.36 3.26
CA VAL A 214 -2.00 5.83 4.55
C VAL A 214 -0.89 5.85 5.61
N LEU A 215 -0.69 6.99 6.26
CA LEU A 215 0.21 7.14 7.41
C LEU A 215 -0.56 7.01 8.74
N PRO A 216 0.14 6.80 9.87
CA PRO A 216 -0.49 6.79 11.19
C PRO A 216 -1.35 8.03 11.45
N GLY A 217 -2.52 7.80 12.05
CA GLY A 217 -3.52 8.85 12.29
C GLY A 217 -3.09 9.86 13.34
N GLY A 218 -3.61 11.07 13.22
CA GLY A 218 -3.41 12.16 14.16
C GLY A 218 -4.43 13.27 13.98
N GLY A 219 -5.07 13.70 15.07
CA GLY A 219 -6.03 14.81 15.06
C GLY A 219 -7.30 14.54 14.24
N GLY A 220 -7.84 13.32 14.29
CA GLY A 220 -9.12 12.97 13.66
C GLY A 220 -9.01 12.51 12.21
N GLY A 221 -7.82 12.12 11.73
CA GLY A 221 -7.64 11.58 10.39
C GLY A 221 -6.20 11.18 10.08
N HIS A 222 -5.96 10.74 8.85
CA HIS A 222 -4.69 10.15 8.43
C HIS A 222 -3.99 10.96 7.33
N PRO A 223 -2.74 11.38 7.53
CA PRO A 223 -1.91 11.89 6.43
C PRO A 223 -1.70 10.81 5.36
N VAL A 224 -1.41 11.24 4.14
CA VAL A 224 -1.07 10.36 3.02
C VAL A 224 0.35 10.68 2.55
N ALA A 225 1.22 9.68 2.54
CA ALA A 225 2.52 9.77 1.87
C ALA A 225 2.29 9.71 0.36
N THR A 226 2.35 10.86 -0.31
CA THR A 226 2.00 10.96 -1.73
C THR A 226 3.09 10.39 -2.66
N PHE A 227 2.70 9.86 -3.81
CA PHE A 227 3.59 9.13 -4.71
C PHE A 227 4.72 10.00 -5.30
N ASP A 228 4.50 11.30 -5.47
CA ASP A 228 5.55 12.25 -5.84
C ASP A 228 6.66 12.32 -4.77
N ARG A 229 6.29 12.31 -3.49
CA ARG A 229 7.25 12.26 -2.36
C ARG A 229 7.90 10.87 -2.22
N ILE A 230 7.11 9.80 -2.38
CA ILE A 230 7.61 8.41 -2.34
C ILE A 230 8.68 8.19 -3.41
N ARG A 231 8.39 8.52 -4.68
CA ARG A 231 9.34 8.37 -5.78
C ARG A 231 10.59 9.21 -5.56
N ALA A 232 10.44 10.46 -5.11
CA ALA A 232 11.58 11.32 -4.81
C ALA A 232 12.48 10.73 -3.71
N ALA A 233 11.90 10.12 -2.67
CA ALA A 233 12.64 9.47 -1.61
C ALA A 233 13.37 8.21 -2.07
N ILE A 234 12.68 7.33 -2.81
CA ILE A 234 13.27 6.10 -3.38
C ILE A 234 14.42 6.45 -4.34
N ALA A 235 14.22 7.42 -5.24
CA ALA A 235 15.24 7.84 -6.20
C ALA A 235 16.45 8.53 -5.55
N ALA A 236 16.28 9.13 -4.36
CA ALA A 236 17.36 9.75 -3.60
C ALA A 236 18.10 8.73 -2.71
N ALA A 237 17.56 7.52 -2.54
CA ALA A 237 18.24 6.46 -1.81
C ALA A 237 19.51 6.05 -2.57
N PRO A 238 20.69 6.02 -1.93
CA PRO A 238 21.84 5.36 -2.52
C PRO A 238 21.48 3.90 -2.77
N ASP A 239 21.88 3.35 -3.92
CA ASP A 239 21.61 1.95 -4.31
C ASP A 239 21.75 1.02 -3.10
N ALA A 240 20.62 0.45 -2.67
CA ALA A 240 20.54 -0.50 -1.56
C ALA A 240 21.07 -1.87 -1.97
#